data_AF-A0A3B9GEY8-F1
#
_entry.id   AF-A0A3B9GEY8-F1
#
_cell.length_a   1.000
_cell.length_b   1.000
_cell.length_c   1.000
_cell.angle_alpha   90.00
_cell.angle_beta   90.00
_cell.angle_gamma   90.00
#
_symmetry.space_group_name_H-M   'P 1'
#
loop_
_entity.id
_entity.type
_entity.pdbx_description
1 polymer ?
#
loop_
_entity_poly.entity_id
_entity_poly.type
_entity_poly.pdbx_seq_one_letter_code
_entity_poly.pdbx_strand_id
1 'polypeptide(L)' 'ALADVYDALRMKRSYKAPFDHKRAALLIAADKTTHFDPEIVSVFVELQADFERIFEENFDEA' A
#
# COMPACT_ATOMS: atom_id res chain seq x y z
N ALA A 1 4.52 -8.63 5.53
CA ALA A 1 4.97 -7.33 6.04
C ALA A 1 4.60 -6.18 5.11
N LEU A 2 5.12 -6.10 3.86
CA LEU A 2 4.77 -4.97 2.97
C LEU A 2 3.27 -4.92 2.63
N ALA A 3 2.69 -6.04 2.21
CA ALA A 3 1.26 -6.13 1.88
C ALA A 3 0.37 -5.73 3.08
N ASP A 4 0.66 -6.24 4.28
CA ASP A 4 -0.08 -5.88 5.50
C ASP A 4 -0.02 -4.37 5.80
N VAL A 5 1.14 -3.75 5.56
CA VAL A 5 1.32 -2.30 5.75
C VAL A 5 0.56 -1.52 4.67
N TYR A 6 0.59 -1.96 3.42
CA TYR A 6 -0.19 -1.36 2.34
C TYR A 6 -1.69 -1.38 2.65
N ASP A 7 -2.23 -2.54 3.04
CA ASP A 7 -3.64 -2.67 3.43
C ASP A 7 -3.95 -1.80 4.65
N ALA A 8 -3.11 -1.81 5.68
CA ALA A 8 -3.31 -0.96 6.85
C ALA A 8 -3.29 0.54 6.53
N LEU A 9 -2.57 0.98 5.49
CA LEU A 9 -2.55 2.37 5.01
C LEU A 9 -3.81 2.72 4.20
N ARG A 10 -4.32 1.77 3.41
CA ARG A 10 -5.47 1.96 2.51
C ARG A 10 -6.83 1.69 3.18
N MET A 11 -6.88 0.90 4.24
CA MET A 11 -8.11 0.60 4.97
C MET A 11 -8.56 1.77 5.85
N LYS A 12 -9.88 1.97 5.93
CA LYS A 12 -10.49 2.97 6.82
C LYS A 12 -10.25 2.57 8.27
N ARG A 13 -9.59 3.45 9.04
CA ARG A 13 -9.46 3.29 10.49
C ARG A 13 -10.49 4.17 11.20
N SER A 14 -10.98 3.74 12.35
CA SER A 14 -12.07 4.39 13.10
C SER A 14 -11.87 5.91 13.34
N TYR A 15 -10.61 6.37 13.37
CA TYR A 15 -10.21 7.74 13.66
C TYR A 15 -9.37 8.41 12.55
N LYS A 16 -9.12 7.74 11.42
CA LYS A 16 -8.24 8.28 10.37
C LYS A 16 -8.76 7.92 8.99
N ALA A 17 -8.82 8.94 8.12
CA ALA A 17 -9.16 8.73 6.71
C ALA A 17 -8.15 7.77 6.07
N PRO A 18 -8.62 6.83 5.21
CA PRO A 18 -7.74 5.97 4.46
C PRO A 18 -6.82 6.81 3.55
N PHE A 19 -5.60 6.33 3.32
CA PHE A 19 -4.76 6.91 2.27
C PHE A 19 -5.24 6.44 0.90
N ASP A 20 -5.05 7.27 -0.11
CA ASP A 20 -5.19 6.85 -1.50
C ASP A 20 -3.99 5.99 -1.93
N HIS A 21 -4.11 5.33 -3.09
CA HIS A 21 -3.04 4.48 -3.63
C HIS A 21 -1.70 5.21 -3.68
N LYS A 22 -1.71 6.39 -4.29
CA LYS A 22 -0.50 7.17 -4.56
C LYS A 22 0.24 7.50 -3.27
N ARG A 23 -0.48 7.91 -2.23
CA ARG A 23 0.14 8.26 -0.95
C ARG A 23 0.64 7.04 -0.20
N ALA A 24 -0.06 5.91 -0.24
CA ALA A 24 0.41 4.66 0.34
C ALA A 24 1.68 4.15 -0.36
N ALA A 25 1.69 4.15 -1.70
CA ALA A 25 2.83 3.73 -2.50
C ALA A 25 4.06 4.63 -2.29
N LEU A 26 3.88 5.95 -2.19
CA LEU A 26 4.96 6.89 -1.88
C LEU A 26 5.58 6.65 -0.50
N LEU A 27 4.75 6.36 0.51
CA LEU A 27 5.22 6.03 1.86
C LEU A 27 6.08 4.75 1.86
N ILE A 28 5.58 3.69 1.21
CA ILE A 28 6.31 2.42 1.10
C ILE A 28 7.62 2.59 0.31
N ALA A 29 7.59 3.38 -0.77
CA ALA A 29 8.77 3.68 -1.55
C ALA A 29 9.80 4.55 -0.81
N ALA A 30 9.35 5.40 0.13
CA ALA A 30 10.22 6.21 0.97
C ALA A 30 10.88 5.40 2.11
N ASP A 31 10.22 4.33 2.59
CA ASP A 31 10.74 3.41 3.62
C ASP A 31 11.68 2.31 3.07
N LYS A 32 12.20 2.49 1.83
CA LYS A 32 12.96 1.51 1.03
C LYS A 32 14.21 0.90 1.67
N THR A 33 14.71 1.46 2.77
CA THR A 33 16.03 1.10 3.34
C THR A 33 16.01 0.81 4.83
N THR A 34 14.87 0.98 5.51
CA THR A 34 14.77 0.86 6.98
C THR A 34 13.80 -0.23 7.41
N HIS A 35 12.70 -0.43 6.68
CA HIS A 35 11.62 -1.32 7.09
C HIS A 35 11.37 -2.48 6.11
N PHE A 36 11.72 -2.30 4.84
CA PHE A 36 11.52 -3.30 3.79
C PHE A 36 12.80 -3.57 3.01
N ASP A 37 12.89 -4.77 2.45
CA ASP A 37 13.95 -5.12 1.52
C ASP A 37 13.85 -4.26 0.24
N PRO A 38 14.92 -3.58 -0.20
CA PRO A 38 14.91 -2.76 -1.40
C PRO A 38 14.45 -3.50 -2.67
N GLU A 39 14.75 -4.80 -2.78
CA GLU A 39 14.34 -5.64 -3.91
C GLU A 39 12.81 -5.84 -3.90
N ILE A 40 12.25 -6.13 -2.72
CA ILE A 40 10.80 -6.28 -2.53
C ILE A 40 10.08 -4.96 -2.86
N VAL A 41 10.64 -3.81 -2.46
CA VAL A 41 10.01 -2.52 -2.81
C VAL A 41 10.14 -2.21 -4.30
N SER A 42 11.21 -2.66 -4.96
CA SER A 42 11.32 -2.54 -6.43
C SER A 42 10.20 -3.30 -7.13
N VAL A 43 9.98 -4.57 -6.74
CA VAL A 43 8.89 -5.40 -7.29
C VAL A 43 7.53 -4.79 -6.98
N PHE A 44 7.32 -4.25 -5.77
CA PHE A 44 6.07 -3.55 -5.44
C PHE A 44 5.82 -2.34 -6.37
N VAL A 45 6.84 -1.53 -6.66
CA VAL A 45 6.69 -0.36 -7.54
C VAL A 45 6.32 -0.77 -8.97
N GLU A 46 6.85 -1.89 -9.46
CA GLU A 46 6.48 -2.46 -10.76
C GLU A 46 5.02 -2.97 -10.77
N LEU A 47 4.56 -3.56 -9.67
CA LEU A 47 3.23 -4.13 -9.53
C LEU A 47 2.20 -3.18 -8.89
N GLN A 48 2.54 -1.92 -8.61
CA GLN A 48 1.69 -1.03 -7.81
C GLN A 48 0.29 -0.83 -8.42
N ALA A 49 0.19 -0.81 -9.75
CA ALA A 49 -1.09 -0.70 -10.46
C ALA A 49 -1.99 -1.93 -10.23
N ASP A 50 -1.41 -3.12 -10.15
CA ASP A 50 -2.15 -4.34 -9.79
C ASP A 50 -2.59 -4.29 -8.33
N PHE A 51 -1.77 -3.74 -7.42
CA PHE A 51 -2.17 -3.52 -6.03
C PHE A 51 -3.32 -2.52 -5.90
N GLU A 52 -3.37 -1.48 -6.72
CA GLU A 52 -4.49 -0.55 -6.78
C GLU A 52 -5.75 -1.27 -7.26
N ARG A 53 -5.67 -1.98 -8.38
CA ARG A 53 -6.78 -2.73 -8.97
C ARG A 53 -7.33 -3.80 -8.03
N ILE A 54 -6.48 -4.62 -7.42
CA ILE A 54 -6.89 -5.66 -6.46
C ILE A 54 -7.55 -5.03 -5.24
N PHE A 55 -7.03 -3.90 -4.76
CA PHE A 55 -7.66 -3.20 -3.64
C PHE A 55 -9.04 -2.69 -4.02
N GLU A 56 -9.20 -2.06 -5.18
CA GLU A 56 -10.50 -1.55 -5.68
C GLU A 56 -11.52 -2.67 -5.94
N GLU A 57 -11.10 -3.80 -6.52
CA GLU A 57 -11.95 -4.96 -6.78
C GLU A 57 -12.45 -5.64 -5.51
N ASN A 58 -11.66 -5.60 -4.43
CA ASN A 58 -12.00 -6.21 -3.14
C ASN A 58 -12.46 -5.18 -2.10
N PHE A 59 -12.57 -3.91 -2.46
CA PHE A 59 -13.07 -2.86 -1.56
C PHE A 59 -14.59 -2.98 -1.46
N ASP A 60 -15.06 -3.88 -0.60
CA ASP A 60 -16.48 -3.92 -0.23
C ASP A 60 -16.85 -2.60 0.46
N GLU A 61 -17.80 -1.86 -0.12
CA GLU A 61 -18.51 -0.78 0.55
C GLU A 61 -19.23 -1.36 1.77
N ALA A 62 -18.61 -1.25 2.94
CA ALA A 62 -19.27 -1.45 4.23
C ALA A 62 -20.13 -0.23 4.61
#